data_AF-A0A7X7LU23-F1
#
_entry.id   AF-A0A7X7LU23-F1
#
_cell.length_a   1.000
_cell.length_b   1.000
_cell.length_c   1.000
_cell.angle_alpha   90.00
_cell.angle_beta   90.00
_cell.angle_gamma   90.00
#
_symmetry.space_group_name_H-M   'P 1'
#
loop_
_entity.id
_entity.type
_entity.pdbx_description
1 polymer ?
#
loop_
_entity_poly.entity_id
_entity_poly.type
_entity_poly.pdbx_seq_one_letter_code
_entity_poly.pdbx_strand_id
1 'polypeptide(L)' 'MNADDIIAALDLPAAARVDRRVPKTLLVEHGAPTAADRRQVNEGIEHIQWVAALKPTTIG' A
#
# COMPACT_ATOMS: atom_id res chain seq x y z
N MET A 1 -5.21 -10.24 14.94
CA MET A 1 -5.63 -9.63 13.67
C MET A 1 -4.53 -8.71 13.21
N ASN A 2 -3.71 -9.18 12.27
CA ASN A 2 -2.66 -8.43 11.60
C ASN A 2 -3.12 -8.04 10.17
N ALA A 3 -2.25 -7.41 9.39
CA ALA A 3 -2.57 -7.03 8.02
C ALA A 3 -2.91 -8.24 7.14
N ASP A 4 -2.22 -9.37 7.33
CA ASP A 4 -2.45 -10.60 6.56
C ASP A 4 -3.84 -11.19 6.83
N ASP A 5 -4.29 -11.19 8.09
CA ASP A 5 -5.63 -11.62 8.49
C ASP A 5 -6.70 -10.79 7.79
N ILE A 6 -6.50 -9.48 7.69
CA ILE A 6 -7.43 -8.56 7.01
C ILE A 6 -7.41 -8.80 5.50
N ILE A 7 -6.23 -8.93 4.89
CA ILE A 7 -6.07 -9.16 3.45
C ILE A 7 -6.69 -10.52 3.05
N ALA A 8 -6.54 -11.55 3.88
CA ALA A 8 -7.18 -12.85 3.66
C ALA A 8 -8.70 -12.75 3.74
N ALA A 9 -9.24 -11.98 4.68
CA ALA A 9 -10.68 -11.78 4.84
C ALA A 9 -11.33 -11.03 3.65
N LEU A 10 -10.55 -10.30 2.84
CA LEU A 10 -11.04 -9.65 1.62
C LEU A 10 -11.34 -10.64 0.48
N ASP A 11 -10.85 -11.88 0.56
CA ASP A 11 -11.04 -12.94 -0.44
C ASP A 11 -10.81 -12.49 -1.89
N LEU A 12 -9.75 -11.69 -2.08
CA LEU A 12 -9.45 -11.09 -3.38
C LEU A 12 -9.02 -12.17 -4.39
N PRO A 13 -9.54 -12.14 -5.64
CA PRO A 13 -9.09 -13.04 -6.69
C PRO A 13 -7.58 -12.95 -6.89
N ALA A 14 -6.93 -14.10 -7.14
CA ALA A 14 -5.49 -14.14 -7.37
C ALA A 14 -5.05 -13.21 -8.53
N ALA A 15 -5.88 -13.08 -9.57
CA ALA A 15 -5.63 -12.20 -10.72
C ALA A 15 -5.62 -10.70 -10.37
N ALA A 16 -6.22 -10.31 -9.24
CA ALA A 16 -6.22 -8.93 -8.77
C ALA A 16 -5.01 -8.60 -7.88
N ARG A 17 -4.25 -9.61 -7.42
CA ARG A 17 -3.10 -9.40 -6.53
C ARG A 17 -1.93 -8.76 -7.29
N VAL A 18 -1.29 -7.81 -6.62
CA VAL A 18 -0.14 -7.05 -7.11
C VAL A 18 1.08 -7.32 -6.25
N ASP A 19 0.90 -7.42 -4.93
CA ASP A 19 1.92 -7.73 -3.93
C ASP A 19 3.26 -7.00 -4.12
N ARG A 20 3.17 -5.70 -4.42
CA ARG A 20 4.34 -4.87 -4.75
C ARG A 20 4.66 -3.92 -3.62
N ARG A 21 5.93 -3.90 -3.19
CA ARG A 21 6.43 -2.87 -2.28
C ARG A 21 6.36 -1.48 -2.92
N VAL A 22 5.87 -0.51 -2.16
CA VAL A 22 5.84 0.91 -2.55
C VAL A 22 6.94 1.68 -1.80
N PRO A 23 7.85 2.37 -2.49
CA PRO A 23 8.86 3.22 -1.84
C PRO A 23 8.23 4.39 -1.08
N LYS A 24 8.69 4.64 0.15
CA LYS A 24 8.28 5.83 0.93
C LYS A 24 8.62 7.15 0.22
N THR A 25 9.64 7.14 -0.64
CA THR A 25 10.06 8.32 -1.41
C THR A 25 8.93 8.86 -2.28
N LEU A 26 8.05 8.01 -2.81
CA LEU A 26 6.87 8.45 -3.58
C LEU A 26 5.92 9.31 -2.73
N LEU A 27 5.72 8.95 -1.46
CA LEU A 27 4.91 9.75 -0.53
C LEU A 27 5.60 11.05 -0.14
N VAL A 28 6.92 11.01 0.04
CA VAL A 28 7.72 12.21 0.34
C VAL A 28 7.66 13.21 -0.81
N GLU A 29 7.83 12.74 -2.05
CA GLU A 29 7.87 13.58 -3.26
C GLU A 29 6.51 14.21 -3.59
N HIS A 30 5.41 13.50 -3.33
CA HIS A 30 4.08 13.92 -3.78
C HIS A 30 3.11 14.33 -2.65
N GLY A 31 3.43 14.02 -1.39
CA GLY A 31 2.50 14.18 -0.27
C GLY A 31 3.08 14.81 1.00
N ALA A 32 4.37 15.17 1.03
CA ALA A 32 5.03 15.70 2.23
C ALA A 32 5.62 17.11 2.00
N PRO A 33 4.77 18.15 1.95
CA PRO A 33 5.20 19.52 1.62
C PRO A 33 6.16 20.10 2.67
N THR A 34 5.99 19.77 3.96
CA THR A 34 6.85 20.30 5.02
C THR A 34 7.92 19.30 5.48
N ALA A 35 8.95 19.81 6.16
CA ALA A 35 9.97 18.96 6.77
C ALA A 35 9.39 18.03 7.84
N ALA A 36 8.36 18.48 8.56
CA ALA A 36 7.66 17.68 9.55
C ALA A 36 6.93 16.50 8.88
N ASP A 37 6.22 16.74 7.78
CA ASP A 37 5.52 15.68 7.03
C ASP A 37 6.50 14.62 6.52
N ARG A 38 7.65 15.06 5.97
CA ARG A 38 8.69 14.14 5.49
C ARG A 38 9.24 13.27 6.60
N ARG A 39 9.43 13.85 7.79
CA ARG A 39 9.88 13.12 8.97
C ARG A 39 8.83 12.09 9.40
N GLN A 40 7.56 12.48 9.47
CA GLN A 40 6.47 11.57 9.81
C GLN A 40 6.36 10.41 8.82
N VAL A 41 6.47 10.65 7.52
CA VAL A 41 6.45 9.58 6.50
C VAL A 41 7.64 8.62 6.67
N ASN A 42 8.84 9.14 6.89
CA ASN A 42 10.03 8.30 6.98
C ASN A 42 10.10 7.48 8.27
N GLU A 43 9.80 8.11 9.40
CA GLU A 43 9.93 7.51 10.74
C GLU A 43 8.65 6.78 11.18
N GLY A 44 7.46 7.28 10.79
CA GLY A 44 6.18 6.78 11.28
C GLY A 44 5.54 5.67 10.45
N ILE A 45 5.98 5.46 9.21
CA ILE A 45 5.51 4.35 8.39
C ILE A 45 6.53 3.23 8.45
N GLU A 46 6.13 2.01 8.79
CA GLU A 46 7.06 0.87 8.78
C GLU A 46 7.20 0.28 7.37
N HIS A 47 6.06 -0.03 6.74
CA HIS A 47 5.98 -0.68 5.43
C HIS A 47 4.80 -0.15 4.60
N ILE A 48 4.95 -0.16 3.27
CA ILE A 48 3.88 0.16 2.32
C ILE A 48 3.87 -0.91 1.23
N GLN A 49 2.71 -1.54 1.06
CA GLN A 49 2.49 -2.58 0.05
C GLN A 49 1.26 -2.26 -0.78
N TRP A 50 1.41 -2.33 -2.09
CA TRP A 50 0.31 -2.38 -3.03
C TRP A 50 -0.14 -3.83 -3.15
N VAL A 51 -1.21 -4.18 -2.43
CA VAL A 51 -1.70 -5.56 -2.32
C VAL A 51 -2.45 -6.00 -3.57
N ALA A 52 -3.36 -5.18 -4.10
CA ALA A 52 -4.20 -5.55 -5.24
C ALA A 52 -4.62 -4.36 -6.11
N ALA A 53 -4.98 -4.64 -7.36
CA ALA A 53 -5.59 -3.69 -8.29
C ALA A 53 -6.90 -4.27 -8.83
N LEU A 54 -8.03 -3.63 -8.49
CA LEU A 54 -9.36 -4.09 -8.89
C LEU A 54 -9.74 -3.45 -10.22
N LYS A 55 -9.68 -4.24 -11.29
CA LYS A 55 -10.13 -3.88 -12.64
C LYS A 55 -11.15 -4.90 -13.12
N PRO A 56 -12.10 -4.57 -14.01
CA PRO A 56 -13.08 -5.54 -14.53
C PRO A 56 -12.42 -6.86 -14.96
N THR A 57 -11.34 -6.79 -15.73
CA THR A 57 -10.58 -7.95 -16.22
C THR A 57 -9.92 -8.82 -15.14
N THR A 58 -9.87 -8.38 -13.89
CA THR A 58 -9.20 -9.08 -12.77
C THR A 58 -10.15 -9.55 -11.68
N ILE A 59 -11.41 -9.09 -11.70
CA ILE A 59 -12.44 -9.44 -10.70
C ILE A 59 -13.70 -10.06 -11.31
N GLY A 60 -13.83 -10.07 -12.64
CA GLY A 60 -15.00 -10.61 -13.36
C GLY A 60 -15.53 -9.63 -14.39
#